data_AF-A0A643C813-F1
#
_entry.id   AF-A0A643C813-F1
#
_cell.length_a   1.000
_cell.length_b   1.000
_cell.length_c   1.000
_cell.angle_alpha   90.00
_cell.angle_beta   90.00
_cell.angle_gamma   90.00
#
_symmetry.space_group_name_H-M   'P 1'
#
loop_
_entity.id
_entity.type
_entity.pdbx_description
1 polymer ?
#
loop_
_entity_poly.entity_id
_entity_poly.type
_entity_poly.pdbx_seq_one_letter_code
_entity_poly.pdbx_strand_id
1 'polypeptide(L)'
;MKYLLKWVKEKIFKVKATDADDPTYGNSARVVYSILQGQPYFSIDPKTGVIRTALPNMDREVKEQYQVLIQAKDMGGQLGGLAGTTIVNITLTDVNDNPPRFPKTIGRIRAVDPDFGQNAEIEYSVVPGDGGNLFDIVTDENTQEGVLKLKKPLDFETKKAYTFKVEASNLHLDHRFHSAGPFKDTATVKISVLDVDEPPVFSKPLYTMEVYEDTPIGTIIGAVTAQDLDVGSSAVRYFIDWKSDGDSYFTIDATEGTIATSELLDRESTAQYNFSIIASKVNFVIIFSPFMFLTGNPLLTSRVNILINVLDVNEFPPEISVPYETAVCENAKPGQIIQIVSAADRDLSPAGQQFSFKLSPEAAIKPNFTVRDFRNNTAGIETRRNGYSRRQQELYFLPVVIEDSSYPVQSSTNTMTIRVCRCDSDGTILSCNVEAIFLPVGLSTGALIAILLCIVILLGWFQY
;
A
#
# COMPACT_ATOMS: atom_id res chain seq x y z
N MET A 1 -44.56 21.87 24.36
CA MET A 1 -45.09 22.18 25.70
C MET A 1 -44.45 23.50 26.06
N LYS A 2 -45.21 24.56 26.30
CA LYS A 2 -44.67 25.87 26.68
C LYS A 2 -44.58 25.95 28.20
N TYR A 3 -43.51 26.50 28.77
CA TYR A 3 -43.34 26.58 30.22
C TYR A 3 -43.51 28.01 30.71
N LEU A 4 -44.77 28.39 30.97
CA LEU A 4 -45.07 29.71 31.51
C LEU A 4 -44.45 29.91 32.90
N LEU A 5 -43.62 30.95 33.04
CA LEU A 5 -43.12 31.42 34.32
C LEU A 5 -44.22 32.15 35.10
N LYS A 6 -44.46 31.71 36.33
CA LYS A 6 -45.41 32.36 37.24
C LYS A 6 -44.78 33.54 37.97
N TRP A 7 -44.81 34.71 37.34
CA TRP A 7 -44.38 35.96 37.97
C TRP A 7 -45.55 36.69 38.62
N VAL A 8 -46.25 36.13 39.62
CA VAL A 8 -47.43 36.83 40.20
C VAL A 8 -47.01 37.73 41.36
N LYS A 9 -47.40 39.02 41.31
CA LYS A 9 -47.14 40.05 42.33
C LYS A 9 -45.68 40.47 42.47
N GLU A 10 -44.82 40.17 41.50
CA GLU A 10 -43.44 40.63 41.51
C GLU A 10 -43.36 42.14 41.34
N LYS A 11 -42.48 42.78 42.13
CA LYS A 11 -42.27 44.22 42.05
C LYS A 11 -41.41 44.52 40.83
N ILE A 12 -41.95 45.26 39.86
CA ILE A 12 -41.25 45.61 38.63
C ILE A 12 -40.52 46.94 38.81
N PHE A 13 -41.27 48.00 39.08
CA PHE A 13 -40.79 49.38 39.05
C PHE A 13 -41.64 50.26 39.97
N LYS A 14 -41.10 51.40 40.42
CA LYS A 14 -41.86 52.38 41.23
C LYS A 14 -41.86 53.73 40.52
N VAL A 15 -43.03 54.21 40.15
CA VAL A 15 -43.20 55.56 39.63
C VAL A 15 -43.38 56.56 40.78
N LYS A 16 -42.95 57.80 40.54
CA LYS A 16 -43.11 58.90 41.49
C LYS A 16 -43.58 60.14 40.73
N ALA A 17 -44.68 60.71 41.19
CA ALA A 17 -45.16 62.03 40.81
C ALA A 17 -45.13 62.94 42.05
N THR A 18 -45.03 64.24 41.81
CA THR A 18 -45.05 65.28 42.84
C THR A 18 -46.08 66.32 42.44
N ASP A 19 -46.85 66.78 43.41
CA ASP A 19 -47.80 67.86 43.25
C ASP A 19 -47.25 69.13 43.90
N ALA A 20 -47.57 70.31 43.34
CA ALA A 20 -47.06 71.59 43.81
C ALA A 20 -47.95 72.25 44.89
N ASP A 21 -49.14 71.71 45.15
CA ASP A 21 -50.05 72.22 46.18
C ASP A 21 -49.51 71.99 47.61
N ASP A 22 -50.01 72.78 48.56
CA ASP A 22 -49.62 72.68 49.97
C ASP A 22 -50.05 71.31 50.56
N PRO A 23 -49.10 70.48 51.05
CA PRO A 23 -49.40 69.17 51.60
C PRO A 23 -50.16 69.21 52.94
N THR A 24 -50.27 70.38 53.58
CA THR A 24 -51.03 70.57 54.82
C THR A 24 -52.50 70.90 54.57
N TYR A 25 -52.87 71.25 53.33
CA TYR A 25 -54.23 71.61 52.96
C TYR A 25 -55.00 70.40 52.40
N GLY A 26 -55.70 69.69 53.30
CA GLY A 26 -56.62 68.62 52.93
C GLY A 26 -55.97 67.51 52.09
N ASN A 27 -56.64 67.10 51.01
CA ASN A 27 -56.14 66.09 50.07
C ASN A 27 -55.49 66.69 48.81
N SER A 28 -55.31 68.02 48.73
CA SER A 28 -54.95 68.69 47.47
C SER A 28 -53.65 68.16 46.87
N ALA A 29 -52.57 68.10 47.66
CA ALA A 29 -51.29 67.54 47.21
C ALA A 29 -51.23 65.99 47.20
N ARG A 30 -52.31 65.30 47.57
CA ARG A 30 -52.32 63.83 47.70
C ARG A 30 -52.51 63.18 46.32
N VAL A 31 -51.44 62.60 45.80
CA VAL A 31 -51.46 61.88 44.52
C VAL A 31 -51.96 60.44 44.68
N VAL A 32 -52.85 60.02 43.78
CA VAL A 32 -53.29 58.64 43.61
C VAL A 32 -52.91 58.15 42.21
N TYR A 33 -52.26 56.98 42.15
CA TYR A 33 -51.84 56.35 40.90
C TYR A 33 -52.89 55.38 40.37
N SER A 34 -53.09 55.36 39.06
CA SER A 34 -53.94 54.40 38.35
C SER A 34 -53.31 54.00 37.00
N ILE A 35 -53.67 52.82 36.48
CA ILE A 35 -53.26 52.38 35.14
C ILE A 35 -54.42 52.67 34.18
N LEU A 36 -54.17 53.47 33.15
CA LEU A 36 -55.11 53.74 32.06
C LEU A 36 -55.02 52.68 30.96
N GLN A 37 -53.83 52.13 30.70
CA GLN A 37 -53.58 51.07 29.72
C GLN A 37 -52.50 50.12 30.25
N GLY A 38 -52.70 48.81 30.14
CA GLY A 38 -51.77 47.78 30.64
C GLY A 38 -52.42 46.73 31.56
N GLN A 39 -53.69 46.94 31.94
CA GLN A 39 -54.52 45.88 32.49
C GLN A 39 -54.82 44.81 31.42
N PRO A 40 -55.03 43.54 31.79
CA PRO A 40 -54.95 42.98 33.15
C PRO A 40 -53.54 42.54 33.59
N TYR A 41 -52.50 42.74 32.78
CA TYR A 41 -51.15 42.19 33.02
C TYR A 41 -50.40 42.84 34.18
N PHE A 42 -50.64 44.13 34.43
CA PHE A 42 -49.97 44.90 35.47
C PHE A 42 -50.96 45.53 36.44
N SER A 43 -50.54 45.68 37.68
CA SER A 43 -51.26 46.43 38.73
C SER A 43 -50.35 47.53 39.27
N ILE A 44 -50.93 48.63 39.74
CA ILE A 44 -50.21 49.69 40.44
C ILE A 44 -50.80 49.88 41.83
N ASP A 45 -49.95 49.99 42.83
CA ASP A 45 -50.38 50.41 44.16
C ASP A 45 -50.77 51.91 44.11
N PRO A 46 -52.04 52.25 44.42
CA PRO A 46 -52.55 53.61 44.27
C PRO A 46 -51.89 54.62 45.22
N LYS A 47 -51.27 54.17 46.31
CA LYS A 47 -50.59 55.03 47.29
C LYS A 47 -49.08 55.09 47.06
N THR A 48 -48.47 53.96 46.71
CA THR A 48 -47.01 53.86 46.64
C THR A 48 -46.46 54.03 45.23
N GLY A 49 -47.28 53.92 44.18
CA GLY A 49 -46.84 53.98 42.79
C GLY A 49 -46.01 52.76 42.36
N VAL A 50 -46.00 51.69 43.15
CA VAL A 50 -45.28 50.46 42.83
C VAL A 50 -46.09 49.63 41.83
N ILE A 51 -45.51 49.36 40.67
CA ILE A 51 -46.06 48.49 39.64
C ILE A 51 -45.67 47.05 39.95
N ARG A 52 -46.67 46.16 39.90
CA ARG A 52 -46.49 44.72 40.03
C ARG A 52 -47.12 43.97 38.87
N THR A 53 -46.55 42.82 38.53
CA THR A 53 -47.22 41.85 37.67
C THR A 53 -48.52 41.36 38.33
N ALA A 54 -49.60 41.29 37.54
CA ALA A 54 -50.92 40.88 38.01
C ALA A 54 -51.36 39.53 37.41
N LEU A 55 -50.90 39.20 36.20
CA LEU A 55 -51.18 37.92 35.55
C LEU A 55 -49.92 37.05 35.38
N PRO A 56 -50.03 35.73 35.59
CA PRO A 56 -48.91 34.78 35.47
C PRO A 56 -48.60 34.32 34.03
N ASN A 57 -49.42 34.64 33.03
CA ASN A 57 -49.34 34.05 31.69
C ASN A 57 -48.66 34.95 30.66
N MET A 58 -47.70 35.77 31.10
CA MET A 58 -46.89 36.58 30.20
C MET A 58 -45.85 35.69 29.51
N ASP A 59 -45.80 35.74 28.19
CA ASP A 59 -45.02 34.87 27.30
C ASP A 59 -44.31 35.79 26.28
N ARG A 60 -42.98 35.80 26.28
CA ARG A 60 -42.18 36.73 25.46
C ARG A 60 -42.33 36.38 23.97
N GLU A 61 -42.39 35.10 23.66
CA GLU A 61 -42.52 34.54 22.32
C GLU A 61 -43.88 34.90 21.70
N VAL A 62 -44.86 35.28 22.52
CA VAL A 62 -46.14 35.86 22.08
C VAL A 62 -46.08 37.39 22.05
N LYS A 63 -45.55 38.02 23.11
CA LYS A 63 -45.46 39.47 23.21
C LYS A 63 -44.31 39.91 24.12
N GLU A 64 -43.26 40.42 23.50
CA GLU A 64 -42.05 40.88 24.19
C GLU A 64 -42.24 42.21 24.94
N GLN A 65 -43.01 43.14 24.38
CA GLN A 65 -43.07 44.53 24.86
C GLN A 65 -44.47 44.96 25.26
N TYR A 66 -44.56 45.62 26.41
CA TYR A 66 -45.79 46.18 26.95
C TYR A 66 -45.62 47.67 27.25
N GLN A 67 -46.56 48.47 26.77
CA GLN A 67 -46.66 49.88 27.13
C GLN A 67 -47.73 50.06 28.20
N VAL A 68 -47.33 50.58 29.36
CA VAL A 68 -48.22 50.82 30.49
C VAL A 68 -48.41 52.32 30.66
N LEU A 69 -49.60 52.82 30.34
CA LEU A 69 -49.97 54.23 30.54
C LEU A 69 -50.45 54.41 31.98
N ILE A 70 -49.74 55.21 32.74
CA ILE A 70 -50.00 55.48 34.15
C ILE A 70 -50.51 56.91 34.28
N GLN A 71 -51.51 57.07 35.13
CA GLN A 71 -52.03 58.36 35.54
C GLN A 71 -51.69 58.59 37.01
N ALA A 72 -51.22 59.79 37.32
CA ALA A 72 -51.08 60.31 38.67
C ALA A 72 -52.07 61.47 38.82
N LYS A 73 -53.06 61.32 39.70
CA LYS A 73 -54.13 62.30 39.90
C LYS A 73 -54.07 62.89 41.30
N ASP A 74 -54.12 64.22 41.40
CA ASP A 74 -54.12 64.96 42.67
C ASP A 74 -55.49 64.87 43.40
N MET A 75 -55.68 65.65 44.46
CA MET A 75 -56.92 65.68 45.26
C MET A 75 -57.37 64.29 45.77
N GLY A 76 -56.41 63.40 46.05
CA GLY A 76 -56.69 62.03 46.47
C GLY A 76 -57.41 61.19 45.41
N GLY A 77 -57.31 61.54 44.12
CA GLY A 77 -57.95 60.85 43.00
C GLY A 77 -59.43 61.20 42.80
N GLN A 78 -59.95 62.23 43.48
CA GLN A 78 -61.38 62.60 43.43
C GLN A 78 -61.78 63.25 42.09
N LEU A 79 -63.10 63.39 41.88
CA LEU A 79 -63.67 64.12 40.73
C LEU A 79 -63.35 65.62 40.90
N GLY A 80 -62.59 66.19 39.96
CA GLY A 80 -62.10 67.58 40.01
C GLY A 80 -60.58 67.74 40.04
N GLY A 81 -59.84 66.69 40.41
CA GLY A 81 -58.38 66.73 40.45
C GLY A 81 -57.69 66.74 39.07
N LEU A 82 -56.55 67.42 38.96
CA LEU A 82 -55.68 67.41 37.78
C LEU A 82 -54.87 66.12 37.72
N ALA A 83 -54.47 65.75 36.50
CA ALA A 83 -53.79 64.48 36.26
C ALA A 83 -52.61 64.65 35.31
N GLY A 84 -51.47 64.09 35.69
CA GLY A 84 -50.33 63.85 34.80
C GLY A 84 -50.33 62.41 34.31
N THR A 85 -49.85 62.17 33.09
CA THR A 85 -49.69 60.81 32.54
C THR A 85 -48.25 60.55 32.13
N THR A 86 -47.83 59.28 32.22
CA THR A 86 -46.53 58.82 31.74
C THR A 86 -46.64 57.39 31.22
N ILE A 87 -45.77 57.03 30.29
CA ILE A 87 -45.72 55.69 29.69
C ILE A 87 -44.50 54.96 30.24
N VAL A 88 -44.71 53.75 30.76
CA VAL A 88 -43.66 52.83 31.17
C VAL A 88 -43.57 51.72 30.13
N ASN A 89 -42.43 51.61 29.47
CA ASN A 89 -42.13 50.50 28.55
C ASN A 89 -41.54 49.34 29.36
N ILE A 90 -42.24 48.21 29.36
CA ILE A 90 -41.81 46.98 30.03
C ILE A 90 -41.45 45.98 28.94
N THR A 91 -40.17 45.60 28.91
CA THR A 91 -39.65 44.55 28.02
C THR A 91 -39.47 43.28 28.85
N LEU A 92 -39.99 42.16 28.35
CA LEU A 92 -39.76 40.85 28.95
C LEU A 92 -38.36 40.35 28.61
N THR A 93 -37.62 39.91 29.62
CA THR A 93 -36.35 39.20 29.42
C THR A 93 -36.62 37.78 28.97
N ASP A 94 -35.82 37.30 28.02
CA ASP A 94 -35.89 35.94 27.51
C ASP A 94 -35.44 34.91 28.56
N VAL A 95 -36.05 33.74 28.51
CA VAL A 95 -35.70 32.58 29.33
C VAL A 95 -35.78 31.36 28.43
N ASN A 96 -34.80 30.45 28.53
CA ASN A 96 -34.78 29.23 27.73
C ASN A 96 -35.91 28.27 28.19
N ASP A 97 -37.10 28.47 27.63
CA ASP A 97 -38.31 27.70 27.92
C ASP A 97 -38.87 27.00 26.68
N ASN A 98 -38.25 27.18 25.51
CA ASN A 98 -38.60 26.46 24.30
C ASN A 98 -37.41 25.61 23.82
N PRO A 99 -37.62 24.30 23.60
CA PRO A 99 -36.56 23.47 23.03
C PRO A 99 -36.45 23.66 21.51
N PRO A 100 -35.28 23.40 20.92
CA PRO A 100 -35.10 23.43 19.47
C PRO A 100 -35.97 22.36 18.83
N ARG A 101 -36.59 22.66 17.69
CA ARG A 101 -37.47 21.73 16.97
C ARG A 101 -37.12 21.62 15.51
N PHE A 102 -36.98 20.38 15.04
CA PHE A 102 -36.84 20.14 13.61
C PHE A 102 -38.18 20.33 12.90
N PRO A 103 -38.27 21.23 11.90
CA PRO A 103 -39.44 21.32 11.06
C PRO A 103 -39.59 20.05 10.23
N LYS A 104 -40.81 19.73 9.81
CA LYS A 104 -41.10 18.55 8.94
C LYS A 104 -40.58 18.70 7.51
N THR A 105 -39.82 19.76 7.22
CA THR A 105 -39.34 20.08 5.86
C THR A 105 -38.10 19.25 5.53
N ILE A 106 -38.10 18.62 4.36
CA ILE A 106 -37.03 17.73 3.91
C ILE A 106 -35.87 18.56 3.32
N GLY A 107 -34.63 18.22 3.67
CA GLY A 107 -33.44 18.63 2.92
C GLY A 107 -32.46 19.55 3.65
N ARG A 108 -32.80 20.10 4.82
CA ARG A 108 -31.87 20.88 5.65
C ARG A 108 -31.88 20.39 7.10
N ILE A 109 -30.71 20.24 7.69
CA ILE A 109 -30.57 19.93 9.12
C ILE A 109 -30.62 21.26 9.86
N ARG A 110 -31.83 21.78 10.06
CA ARG A 110 -32.04 23.04 10.75
C ARG A 110 -33.17 22.91 11.74
N ALA A 111 -32.84 22.88 13.02
CA ALA A 111 -33.83 23.06 14.07
C ALA A 111 -34.13 24.56 14.23
N VAL A 112 -35.33 24.86 14.72
CA VAL A 112 -35.78 26.22 15.02
C VAL A 112 -36.05 26.31 16.51
N ASP A 113 -35.49 27.34 17.12
CA ASP A 113 -35.69 27.71 18.50
C ASP A 113 -36.30 29.14 18.56
N PRO A 114 -37.49 29.33 19.15
CA PRO A 114 -38.15 30.63 19.22
C PRO A 114 -37.60 31.56 20.32
N ASP A 115 -36.67 31.08 21.16
CA ASP A 115 -36.04 31.88 22.22
C ASP A 115 -35.14 32.98 21.61
N PHE A 116 -34.43 33.76 22.43
CA PHE A 116 -33.64 34.90 21.94
C PHE A 116 -32.18 34.88 22.39
N GLY A 117 -31.29 35.35 21.50
CA GLY A 117 -29.86 35.43 21.77
C GLY A 117 -29.26 34.05 22.04
N GLN A 118 -28.52 33.91 23.15
CA GLN A 118 -27.85 32.66 23.53
C GLN A 118 -28.80 31.51 23.90
N ASN A 119 -30.05 31.82 24.26
CA ASN A 119 -31.06 30.79 24.55
C ASN A 119 -31.57 30.13 23.26
N ALA A 120 -31.51 30.85 22.14
CA ALA A 120 -31.87 30.34 20.82
C ALA A 120 -30.71 29.63 20.10
N GLU A 121 -29.52 29.59 20.69
CA GLU A 121 -28.34 29.00 20.08
C GLU A 121 -28.43 27.47 20.10
N ILE A 122 -28.19 26.86 18.95
CA ILE A 122 -28.39 25.42 18.74
C ILE A 122 -27.05 24.76 18.47
N GLU A 123 -26.72 23.77 19.31
CA GLU A 123 -25.64 22.85 19.07
C GLU A 123 -26.19 21.56 18.46
N TYR A 124 -25.60 21.13 17.35
CA TYR A 124 -25.91 19.84 16.74
C TYR A 124 -24.89 18.80 17.16
N SER A 125 -25.35 17.58 17.42
CA SER A 125 -24.49 16.43 17.63
C SER A 125 -25.02 15.20 16.88
N VAL A 126 -24.11 14.34 16.43
CA VAL A 126 -24.49 13.04 15.86
C VAL A 126 -24.73 12.07 17.00
N VAL A 127 -25.93 11.49 17.07
CA VAL A 127 -26.27 10.49 18.09
C VAL A 127 -25.43 9.23 17.83
N PRO A 128 -24.74 8.68 18.85
CA PRO A 128 -23.94 7.46 18.70
C PRO A 128 -24.73 6.32 18.07
N GLY A 129 -24.17 5.70 17.03
CA GLY A 129 -24.83 4.71 16.19
C GLY A 129 -24.10 4.57 14.85
N ASP A 130 -24.83 4.26 13.78
CA ASP A 130 -24.29 4.04 12.43
C ASP A 130 -23.52 5.26 11.86
N GLY A 131 -23.79 6.45 12.40
CA GLY A 131 -23.17 7.71 11.96
C GLY A 131 -21.92 8.13 12.73
N GLY A 132 -21.75 7.69 13.99
CA GLY A 132 -20.82 8.34 14.94
C GLY A 132 -19.33 8.25 14.58
N ASN A 133 -18.95 7.21 13.81
CA ASN A 133 -17.56 6.97 13.42
C ASN A 133 -17.17 7.60 12.08
N LEU A 134 -18.14 7.93 11.22
CA LEU A 134 -17.93 8.35 9.84
C LEU A 134 -18.35 9.79 9.58
N PHE A 135 -19.36 10.26 10.31
CA PHE A 135 -19.92 11.58 10.15
C PHE A 135 -19.65 12.43 11.38
N ASP A 136 -19.35 13.69 11.14
CA ASP A 136 -19.35 14.76 12.11
C ASP A 136 -20.44 15.77 11.75
N ILE A 137 -20.81 16.62 12.69
CA ILE A 137 -21.71 17.73 12.43
C ILE A 137 -21.18 18.98 13.11
N VAL A 138 -21.24 20.10 12.40
CA VAL A 138 -20.89 21.42 12.93
C VAL A 138 -22.05 22.38 12.72
N THR A 139 -22.29 23.25 13.69
CA THR A 139 -23.24 24.35 13.50
C THR A 139 -22.59 25.43 12.65
N ASP A 140 -23.25 25.84 11.58
CA ASP A 140 -22.88 27.03 10.81
C ASP A 140 -23.30 28.30 11.57
N GLU A 141 -22.33 29.13 11.92
CA GLU A 141 -22.55 30.31 12.77
C GLU A 141 -23.52 31.34 12.17
N ASN A 142 -23.58 31.44 10.83
CA ASN A 142 -24.40 32.44 10.15
C ASN A 142 -25.85 31.99 9.96
N THR A 143 -26.04 30.70 9.69
CA THR A 143 -27.34 30.13 9.28
C THR A 143 -28.02 29.31 10.38
N GLN A 144 -27.27 28.92 11.42
CA GLN A 144 -27.68 27.98 12.47
C GLN A 144 -28.10 26.61 11.89
N GLU A 145 -27.57 26.25 10.73
CA GLU A 145 -27.75 24.95 10.09
C GLU A 145 -26.66 23.97 10.54
N GLY A 146 -27.03 22.71 10.73
CA GLY A 146 -26.10 21.62 10.97
C GLY A 146 -25.47 21.16 9.66
N VAL A 147 -24.16 21.37 9.51
CA VAL A 147 -23.38 20.96 8.34
C VAL A 147 -22.70 19.63 8.65
N LEU A 148 -23.12 18.57 7.95
CA LEU A 148 -22.47 17.26 8.05
C LEU A 148 -21.11 17.28 7.37
N LYS A 149 -20.11 16.73 8.05
CA LYS A 149 -18.75 16.53 7.54
C LYS A 149 -18.38 15.05 7.59
N LEU A 150 -17.57 14.62 6.63
CA LEU A 150 -17.03 13.28 6.62
C LEU A 150 -15.73 13.23 7.42
N LYS A 151 -15.63 12.27 8.34
CA LYS A 151 -14.38 11.93 9.05
C LYS A 151 -13.52 10.96 8.23
N LYS A 152 -14.14 10.17 7.37
CA LYS A 152 -13.52 9.16 6.51
C LYS A 152 -14.19 9.15 5.12
N PRO A 153 -13.49 8.74 4.06
CA PRO A 153 -14.09 8.58 2.74
C PRO A 153 -15.26 7.57 2.80
N LEU A 154 -16.25 7.79 1.94
CA LEU A 154 -17.34 6.86 1.71
C LEU A 154 -16.96 5.91 0.57
N ASP A 155 -17.44 4.69 0.67
CA ASP A 155 -17.23 3.62 -0.30
C ASP A 155 -18.60 2.98 -0.56
N PHE A 156 -19.04 3.02 -1.82
CA PHE A 156 -20.36 2.56 -2.24
C PHE A 156 -20.47 1.03 -2.16
N GLU A 157 -19.41 0.33 -2.54
CA GLU A 157 -19.25 -1.12 -2.58
C GLU A 157 -19.33 -1.67 -1.16
N THR A 158 -18.74 -0.96 -0.19
CA THR A 158 -18.83 -1.33 1.23
C THR A 158 -20.23 -1.06 1.79
N LYS A 159 -20.80 0.14 1.60
CA LYS A 159 -22.10 0.50 2.18
C LYS A 159 -22.81 1.64 1.45
N LYS A 160 -23.91 1.27 0.80
CA LYS A 160 -24.73 2.13 -0.08
C LYS A 160 -25.58 3.19 0.63
N ALA A 161 -25.88 3.00 1.91
CA ALA A 161 -26.70 3.94 2.66
C ALA A 161 -26.42 3.93 4.16
N TYR A 162 -26.49 5.10 4.76
CA TYR A 162 -26.36 5.30 6.20
C TYR A 162 -27.64 5.90 6.75
N THR A 163 -28.07 5.42 7.91
CA THR A 163 -29.23 5.99 8.63
C THR A 163 -28.84 6.21 10.08
N PHE A 164 -28.84 7.46 10.50
CA PHE A 164 -28.51 7.85 11.87
C PHE A 164 -29.36 9.02 12.32
N LYS A 165 -29.29 9.35 13.61
CA LYS A 165 -30.00 10.50 14.19
C LYS A 165 -29.03 11.64 14.47
N VAL A 166 -29.50 12.84 14.23
CA VAL A 166 -28.86 14.07 14.71
C VAL A 166 -29.71 14.64 15.83
N GLU A 167 -29.05 15.09 16.89
CA GLU A 167 -29.66 15.75 18.04
C GLU A 167 -29.37 17.24 17.95
N ALA A 168 -30.40 18.06 18.10
CA ALA A 168 -30.27 19.50 18.32
C ALA A 168 -30.51 19.77 19.80
N SER A 169 -29.65 20.55 20.43
CA SER A 169 -29.77 20.94 21.83
C SER A 169 -29.32 22.38 22.06
N ASN A 170 -29.94 23.08 23.01
CA ASN A 170 -29.38 24.34 23.49
C ASN A 170 -28.26 24.08 24.49
N LEU A 171 -27.24 24.95 24.44
CA LEU A 171 -26.09 24.89 25.36
C LEU A 171 -26.42 25.46 26.75
N HIS A 172 -27.38 26.39 26.82
CA HIS A 172 -27.68 27.19 28.02
C HIS A 172 -29.05 26.83 28.61
N LEU A 173 -29.08 25.83 29.48
CA LEU A 173 -30.29 25.43 30.19
C LEU A 173 -30.53 26.29 31.42
N ASP A 174 -31.73 26.83 31.56
CA ASP A 174 -32.16 27.43 32.81
C ASP A 174 -32.54 26.33 33.82
N HIS A 175 -31.88 26.33 34.97
CA HIS A 175 -32.07 25.35 36.05
C HIS A 175 -33.55 25.16 36.46
N ARG A 176 -34.39 26.19 36.29
CA ARG A 176 -35.83 26.16 36.62
C ARG A 176 -36.61 25.16 35.76
N PHE A 177 -36.10 24.78 34.59
CA PHE A 177 -36.78 23.87 33.67
C PHE A 177 -36.06 22.53 33.48
N HIS A 178 -35.00 22.23 34.24
CA HIS A 178 -34.31 20.93 34.17
C HIS A 178 -35.24 19.71 34.31
N SER A 179 -36.35 19.83 35.06
CA SER A 179 -37.33 18.75 35.27
C SER A 179 -38.38 18.64 34.16
N ALA A 180 -38.39 19.55 33.19
CA ALA A 180 -39.49 19.74 32.25
C ALA A 180 -39.40 18.86 31.00
N GLY A 181 -38.24 18.30 30.72
CA GLY A 181 -38.01 17.35 29.62
C GLY A 181 -36.68 17.61 28.92
N PRO A 182 -36.27 16.75 27.98
CA PRO A 182 -35.07 17.00 27.21
C PRO A 182 -35.30 18.24 26.34
N PHE A 183 -34.51 19.31 26.55
CA PHE A 183 -34.45 20.47 25.66
C PHE A 183 -33.69 20.13 24.38
N LYS A 184 -34.15 19.06 23.76
CA LYS A 184 -33.50 18.41 22.65
C LYS A 184 -34.56 17.85 21.74
N ASP A 185 -34.24 17.83 20.46
CA ASP A 185 -35.03 17.16 19.45
C ASP A 185 -34.11 16.34 18.56
N THR A 186 -34.65 15.29 17.96
CA THR A 186 -33.86 14.41 17.10
C THR A 186 -34.50 14.28 15.74
N ALA A 187 -33.69 14.38 14.69
CA ALA A 187 -34.10 14.10 13.33
C ALA A 187 -33.33 12.89 12.78
N THR A 188 -34.01 12.06 11.99
CA THR A 188 -33.37 10.94 11.27
C THR A 188 -32.79 11.45 9.96
N VAL A 189 -31.49 11.28 9.78
CA VAL A 189 -30.78 11.56 8.54
C VAL A 189 -30.57 10.24 7.80
N LYS A 190 -30.97 10.21 6.52
CA LYS A 190 -30.69 9.12 5.61
C LYS A 190 -29.79 9.62 4.49
N ILE A 191 -28.59 9.05 4.40
CA ILE A 191 -27.61 9.37 3.35
C ILE A 191 -27.60 8.20 2.38
N SER A 192 -27.82 8.48 1.10
CA SER A 192 -27.55 7.56 -0.01
C SER A 192 -26.17 7.87 -0.57
N VAL A 193 -25.29 6.89 -0.57
CA VAL A 193 -24.00 6.99 -1.27
C VAL A 193 -24.29 6.84 -2.75
N LEU A 194 -23.75 7.76 -3.55
CA LEU A 194 -23.83 7.68 -5.01
C LEU A 194 -22.61 6.91 -5.49
N ASP A 195 -22.86 5.95 -6.37
CA ASP A 195 -21.83 5.19 -7.04
C ASP A 195 -21.03 6.07 -8.00
N VAL A 196 -19.73 5.82 -8.10
CA VAL A 196 -18.78 6.53 -8.98
C VAL A 196 -17.98 5.48 -9.73
N ASP A 197 -17.69 5.73 -11.00
CA ASP A 197 -16.95 4.80 -11.85
C ASP A 197 -15.52 4.57 -11.31
N GLU A 198 -15.20 3.34 -10.90
CA GLU A 198 -13.92 2.90 -10.36
C GLU A 198 -13.23 1.86 -11.27
N PRO A 199 -11.89 1.74 -11.24
CA PRO A 199 -11.18 0.72 -12.03
C PRO A 199 -11.51 -0.71 -11.54
N PRO A 200 -11.43 -1.73 -12.42
CA PRO A 200 -11.60 -3.13 -12.02
C PRO A 200 -10.62 -3.53 -10.91
N VAL A 201 -11.03 -4.35 -9.96
CA VAL A 201 -10.20 -4.77 -8.82
C VAL A 201 -9.68 -6.20 -9.03
N PHE A 202 -8.36 -6.39 -9.00
CA PHE A 202 -7.74 -7.73 -9.02
C PHE A 202 -8.02 -8.49 -7.72
N SER A 203 -8.19 -9.81 -7.85
CA SER A 203 -8.51 -10.68 -6.71
C SER A 203 -7.33 -10.84 -5.73
N LYS A 204 -6.10 -10.61 -6.19
CA LYS A 204 -4.88 -10.64 -5.38
C LYS A 204 -3.99 -9.43 -5.71
N PRO A 205 -3.19 -8.94 -4.75
CA PRO A 205 -2.24 -7.84 -4.99
C PRO A 205 -0.96 -8.27 -5.74
N LEU A 206 -0.66 -9.58 -5.75
CA LEU A 206 0.47 -10.20 -6.44
C LEU A 206 0.07 -11.62 -6.84
N TYR A 207 0.47 -12.04 -8.04
CA TYR A 207 0.36 -13.42 -8.47
C TYR A 207 1.76 -14.00 -8.66
N THR A 208 2.00 -15.15 -8.04
CA THR A 208 3.26 -15.90 -8.20
C THR A 208 2.93 -17.21 -8.91
N MET A 209 3.71 -17.53 -9.94
CA MET A 209 3.57 -18.73 -10.75
C MET A 209 4.93 -19.39 -10.91
N GLU A 210 4.93 -20.69 -11.13
CA GLU A 210 6.13 -21.48 -11.37
C GLU A 210 5.98 -22.21 -12.70
N VAL A 211 7.03 -22.23 -13.49
CA VAL A 211 7.06 -22.85 -14.82
C VAL A 211 8.42 -23.49 -15.04
N TYR A 212 8.47 -24.70 -15.57
CA TYR A 212 9.75 -25.33 -15.94
C TYR A 212 10.30 -24.68 -17.22
N GLU A 213 11.62 -24.56 -17.34
CA GLU A 213 12.22 -23.93 -18.52
C GLU A 213 11.96 -24.67 -19.83
N ASP A 214 11.81 -26.00 -19.77
CA ASP A 214 11.47 -26.87 -20.91
C ASP A 214 9.99 -26.80 -21.33
N THR A 215 9.19 -25.95 -20.68
CA THR A 215 7.77 -25.81 -20.96
C THR A 215 7.54 -25.35 -22.40
N PRO A 216 6.77 -26.10 -23.23
CA PRO A 216 6.51 -25.73 -24.61
C PRO A 216 5.81 -24.37 -24.75
N ILE A 217 6.08 -23.68 -25.86
CA ILE A 217 5.41 -22.42 -26.23
C ILE A 217 3.89 -22.65 -26.33
N GLY A 218 3.11 -21.71 -25.81
CA GLY A 218 1.64 -21.73 -25.82
C GLY A 218 1.03 -22.46 -24.62
N THR A 219 1.85 -22.92 -23.67
CA THR A 219 1.35 -23.60 -22.46
C THR A 219 0.82 -22.58 -21.46
N ILE A 220 -0.41 -22.78 -20.98
CA ILE A 220 -1.01 -21.94 -19.93
C ILE A 220 -0.36 -22.28 -18.59
N ILE A 221 0.26 -21.28 -17.96
CA ILE A 221 0.97 -21.42 -16.68
C ILE A 221 0.14 -20.91 -15.49
N GLY A 222 -0.91 -20.14 -15.75
CA GLY A 222 -1.83 -19.67 -14.72
C GLY A 222 -2.81 -18.65 -15.26
N ALA A 223 -3.55 -18.01 -14.35
CA ALA A 223 -4.51 -16.97 -14.70
C ALA A 223 -4.59 -15.88 -13.64
N VAL A 224 -4.97 -14.68 -14.07
CA VAL A 224 -5.35 -13.57 -13.21
C VAL A 224 -6.85 -13.31 -13.29
N THR A 225 -7.41 -12.66 -12.28
CA THR A 225 -8.84 -12.33 -12.28
C THR A 225 -9.06 -10.98 -11.64
N ALA A 226 -9.72 -10.09 -12.35
CA ALA A 226 -10.21 -8.80 -11.88
C ALA A 226 -11.71 -8.66 -12.13
N GLN A 227 -12.38 -7.87 -11.30
CA GLN A 227 -13.82 -7.64 -11.35
C GLN A 227 -14.14 -6.15 -11.25
N ASP A 228 -15.11 -5.69 -12.03
CA ASP A 228 -15.70 -4.37 -11.89
C ASP A 228 -16.81 -4.43 -10.83
N LEU A 229 -16.66 -3.66 -9.75
CA LEU A 229 -17.54 -3.72 -8.58
C LEU A 229 -18.69 -2.69 -8.62
N ASP A 230 -18.67 -1.78 -9.60
CA ASP A 230 -19.62 -0.69 -9.74
C ASP A 230 -21.03 -1.19 -10.11
N VAL A 231 -22.03 -0.32 -9.94
CA VAL A 231 -23.40 -0.57 -10.40
C VAL A 231 -23.44 -0.62 -11.92
N GLY A 232 -23.79 -1.79 -12.45
CA GLY A 232 -23.74 -2.03 -13.90
C GLY A 232 -22.40 -2.57 -14.37
N SER A 233 -21.70 -3.32 -13.49
CA SER A 233 -20.51 -4.13 -13.73
C SER A 233 -20.28 -4.46 -15.21
N SER A 234 -19.14 -4.01 -15.72
CA SER A 234 -18.68 -4.26 -17.07
C SER A 234 -17.76 -5.47 -17.13
N ALA A 235 -17.78 -6.17 -18.28
CA ALA A 235 -16.77 -7.17 -18.56
C ALA A 235 -15.36 -6.54 -18.53
N VAL A 236 -14.38 -7.29 -18.05
CA VAL A 236 -12.99 -6.84 -17.89
C VAL A 236 -12.13 -7.41 -19.02
N ARG A 237 -11.15 -6.63 -19.48
CA ARG A 237 -10.13 -7.02 -20.44
C ARG A 237 -8.74 -6.91 -19.82
N TYR A 238 -7.87 -7.84 -20.18
CA TYR A 238 -6.52 -7.94 -19.64
C TYR A 238 -5.47 -7.65 -20.71
N PHE A 239 -4.37 -7.02 -20.30
CA PHE A 239 -3.23 -6.69 -21.15
C PHE A 239 -1.93 -6.78 -20.35
N ILE A 240 -0.85 -7.28 -20.97
CA ILE A 240 0.49 -7.15 -20.39
C ILE A 240 0.96 -5.70 -20.54
N ASP A 241 1.59 -5.17 -19.49
CA ASP A 241 2.20 -3.84 -19.48
C ASP A 241 3.64 -3.92 -19.99
N TRP A 242 3.79 -3.90 -21.30
CA TRP A 242 5.06 -3.95 -22.02
C TRP A 242 5.97 -2.79 -21.63
N LYS A 243 6.85 -3.02 -20.65
CA LYS A 243 7.87 -2.07 -20.18
C LYS A 243 9.29 -2.54 -20.48
N SER A 244 9.48 -3.85 -20.65
CA SER A 244 10.77 -4.46 -20.91
C SER A 244 10.67 -5.52 -22.00
N ASP A 245 11.80 -5.83 -22.64
CA ASP A 245 11.87 -6.92 -23.62
C ASP A 245 11.60 -8.29 -22.95
N GLY A 246 11.84 -8.42 -21.63
CA GLY A 246 11.51 -9.63 -20.86
C GLY A 246 10.01 -9.94 -20.78
N ASP A 247 9.15 -8.98 -21.11
CA ASP A 247 7.71 -9.17 -21.10
C ASP A 247 7.23 -10.01 -22.31
N SER A 248 8.06 -10.19 -23.35
CA SER A 248 7.70 -10.93 -24.59
C SER A 248 7.73 -12.45 -24.45
N TYR A 249 8.25 -12.95 -23.35
CA TYR A 249 8.26 -14.38 -23.05
C TYR A 249 6.87 -14.90 -22.67
N PHE A 250 5.90 -14.01 -22.42
CA PHE A 250 4.56 -14.38 -22.01
C PHE A 250 3.49 -13.64 -22.80
N THR A 251 2.32 -14.29 -22.91
CA THR A 251 1.11 -13.71 -23.50
C THR A 251 -0.06 -13.88 -22.54
N ILE A 252 -1.10 -13.04 -22.69
CA ILE A 252 -2.32 -13.12 -21.90
C ILE A 252 -3.56 -13.16 -22.79
N ASP A 253 -4.49 -14.04 -22.45
CA ASP A 253 -5.82 -14.00 -23.04
C ASP A 253 -6.59 -12.78 -22.52
N ALA A 254 -6.98 -11.89 -23.44
CA ALA A 254 -7.62 -10.63 -23.11
C ALA A 254 -9.00 -10.79 -22.46
N THR A 255 -9.63 -11.96 -22.52
CA THR A 255 -10.94 -12.25 -21.92
C THR A 255 -10.87 -13.11 -20.67
N GLU A 256 -10.09 -14.20 -20.72
CA GLU A 256 -10.00 -15.18 -19.65
C GLU A 256 -8.94 -14.81 -18.61
N GLY A 257 -7.98 -13.95 -18.98
CA GLY A 257 -6.86 -13.57 -18.11
C GLY A 257 -5.85 -14.71 -17.92
N THR A 258 -5.88 -15.74 -18.76
CA THR A 258 -4.93 -16.85 -18.75
C THR A 258 -3.58 -16.40 -19.31
N ILE A 259 -2.51 -16.71 -18.61
CA ILE A 259 -1.13 -16.39 -19.00
C ILE A 259 -0.51 -17.65 -19.60
N ALA A 260 0.11 -17.52 -20.76
CA ALA A 260 0.80 -18.60 -21.44
C ALA A 260 2.22 -18.19 -21.87
N THR A 261 3.09 -19.19 -22.04
CA THR A 261 4.43 -19.00 -22.61
C THR A 261 4.33 -18.57 -24.08
N SER A 262 5.13 -17.59 -24.48
CA SER A 262 5.21 -17.09 -25.86
C SER A 262 6.57 -17.36 -26.52
N GLU A 263 7.61 -17.55 -25.72
CA GLU A 263 8.96 -17.88 -26.16
C GLU A 263 9.51 -19.04 -25.30
N LEU A 264 10.62 -19.63 -25.74
CA LEU A 264 11.34 -20.64 -24.94
C LEU A 264 11.95 -19.98 -23.71
N LEU A 265 11.81 -20.62 -22.56
CA LEU A 265 12.41 -20.20 -21.31
C LEU A 265 13.78 -20.85 -21.17
N ASP A 266 14.69 -20.14 -20.51
CA ASP A 266 16.04 -20.61 -20.19
C ASP A 266 16.36 -20.02 -18.82
N ARG A 267 16.46 -20.89 -17.82
CA ARG A 267 16.64 -20.51 -16.43
C ARG A 267 18.06 -20.06 -16.17
N GLU A 268 19.06 -20.67 -16.80
CA GLU A 268 20.48 -20.29 -16.71
C GLU A 268 20.69 -18.86 -17.24
N SER A 269 19.88 -18.43 -18.20
CA SER A 269 19.81 -17.04 -18.63
C SER A 269 18.99 -16.17 -17.67
N THR A 270 17.74 -16.54 -17.39
CA THR A 270 16.81 -15.74 -16.57
C THR A 270 15.95 -16.61 -15.66
N ALA A 271 16.31 -16.64 -14.37
CA ALA A 271 15.60 -17.44 -13.37
C ALA A 271 14.22 -16.88 -12.95
N GLN A 272 13.98 -15.58 -13.14
CA GLN A 272 12.74 -14.92 -12.72
C GLN A 272 12.31 -13.83 -13.69
N TYR A 273 11.01 -13.80 -14.00
CA TYR A 273 10.37 -12.73 -14.75
C TYR A 273 9.40 -11.96 -13.87
N ASN A 274 9.44 -10.64 -13.95
CA ASN A 274 8.55 -9.75 -13.21
C ASN A 274 7.99 -8.68 -14.15
N PHE A 275 6.69 -8.74 -14.36
CA PHE A 275 5.96 -7.80 -15.20
C PHE A 275 4.61 -7.47 -14.58
N SER A 276 3.94 -6.47 -15.13
CA SER A 276 2.62 -6.06 -14.67
C SER A 276 1.54 -6.41 -15.69
N ILE A 277 0.35 -6.75 -15.20
CA ILE A 277 -0.86 -6.88 -16.01
C ILE A 277 -1.77 -5.69 -15.72
N ILE A 278 -2.41 -5.16 -16.75
CA ILE A 278 -3.44 -4.14 -16.70
C ILE A 278 -4.81 -4.78 -16.88
N ALA A 279 -5.78 -4.41 -16.06
CA ALA A 279 -7.19 -4.70 -16.27
C ALA A 279 -7.97 -3.41 -16.57
N SER A 280 -8.88 -3.47 -17.54
CA SER A 280 -9.78 -2.38 -17.91
C SER A 280 -11.18 -2.88 -18.26
N LYS A 281 -12.18 -2.01 -18.14
CA LYS A 281 -13.55 -2.33 -18.57
C LYS A 281 -13.65 -2.40 -20.10
N VAL A 282 -14.56 -3.21 -20.66
CA VAL A 282 -14.71 -3.39 -22.14
C VAL A 282 -15.14 -2.12 -22.88
N ASN A 283 -16.00 -1.33 -22.26
CA ASN A 283 -16.42 -0.01 -22.76
C ASN A 283 -15.28 1.01 -22.76
N PHE A 284 -14.14 0.67 -22.16
CA PHE A 284 -12.94 1.47 -22.13
C PHE A 284 -11.91 0.92 -23.13
N VAL A 285 -11.74 1.62 -24.24
CA VAL A 285 -10.89 1.18 -25.36
C VAL A 285 -9.43 1.58 -25.09
N ILE A 286 -8.57 0.60 -24.81
CA ILE A 286 -7.12 0.78 -24.80
C ILE A 286 -6.59 0.42 -26.19
N ILE A 287 -6.27 1.42 -27.01
CA ILE A 287 -5.57 1.21 -28.29
C ILE A 287 -4.08 1.25 -28.01
N PHE A 288 -3.43 0.09 -27.96
CA PHE A 288 -1.97 0.00 -28.03
C PHE A 288 -1.54 0.14 -29.50
N SER A 289 -1.33 1.37 -29.95
CA SER A 289 -0.62 1.65 -31.20
C SER A 289 0.77 2.18 -30.86
N PRO A 290 1.86 1.67 -31.48
CA PRO A 290 3.20 2.20 -31.26
C PRO A 290 3.35 3.68 -31.67
N PHE A 291 2.36 4.26 -32.35
CA PHE A 291 2.36 5.64 -32.83
C PHE A 291 1.16 6.48 -32.40
N MET A 292 0.30 6.04 -31.46
CA MET A 292 -0.84 6.86 -31.03
C MET A 292 -1.32 6.56 -29.60
N PHE A 293 -0.95 7.43 -28.66
CA PHE A 293 -1.52 7.48 -27.30
C PHE A 293 -2.78 8.33 -27.27
N LEU A 294 -3.94 7.79 -27.66
CA LEU A 294 -5.27 8.41 -27.44
C LEU A 294 -6.27 7.24 -27.49
N THR A 295 -7.13 6.91 -26.53
CA THR A 295 -8.05 7.73 -25.73
C THR A 295 -8.57 6.91 -24.53
N GLY A 296 -7.89 6.93 -23.39
CA GLY A 296 -8.41 6.33 -22.17
C GLY A 296 -7.96 7.12 -20.96
N ASN A 297 -8.89 7.49 -20.06
CA ASN A 297 -8.54 8.00 -18.73
C ASN A 297 -7.76 6.94 -17.93
N PRO A 298 -6.44 7.11 -17.68
CA PRO A 298 -5.64 6.13 -16.94
C PRO A 298 -6.10 5.92 -15.48
N LEU A 299 -7.09 6.70 -15.04
CA LEU A 299 -7.72 6.63 -13.74
C LEU A 299 -8.70 5.45 -13.59
N LEU A 300 -9.07 4.77 -14.69
CA LEU A 300 -10.04 3.65 -14.71
C LEU A 300 -9.42 2.30 -15.10
N THR A 301 -8.10 2.20 -15.01
CA THR A 301 -7.39 0.93 -15.16
C THR A 301 -6.74 0.54 -13.84
N SER A 302 -6.65 -0.76 -13.59
CA SER A 302 -5.89 -1.28 -12.47
C SER A 302 -4.70 -2.08 -12.95
N ARG A 303 -3.72 -2.23 -12.06
CA ARG A 303 -2.46 -2.89 -12.34
C ARG A 303 -2.13 -3.90 -11.24
N VAL A 304 -1.68 -5.08 -11.61
CA VAL A 304 -1.16 -6.08 -10.68
C VAL A 304 0.21 -6.58 -11.15
N ASN A 305 1.09 -6.88 -10.20
CA ASN A 305 2.39 -7.47 -10.50
C ASN A 305 2.28 -9.00 -10.57
N ILE A 306 3.06 -9.58 -11.47
CA ILE A 306 3.20 -11.01 -11.68
C ILE A 306 4.67 -11.36 -11.48
N LEU A 307 4.93 -12.39 -10.67
CA LEU A 307 6.25 -12.99 -10.50
C LEU A 307 6.21 -14.41 -11.03
N ILE A 308 7.01 -14.69 -12.05
CA ILE A 308 7.18 -16.04 -12.60
C ILE A 308 8.56 -16.54 -12.19
N ASN A 309 8.58 -17.64 -11.44
CA ASN A 309 9.80 -18.36 -11.13
C ASN A 309 10.01 -19.46 -12.17
N VAL A 310 11.14 -19.42 -12.85
CA VAL A 310 11.52 -20.49 -13.77
C VAL A 310 12.18 -21.60 -12.95
N LEU A 311 11.58 -22.79 -13.01
CA LEU A 311 12.07 -23.99 -12.37
C LEU A 311 13.08 -24.68 -13.28
N ASP A 312 14.14 -25.17 -12.64
CA ASP A 312 15.27 -25.85 -13.26
C ASP A 312 14.90 -27.24 -13.77
N VAL A 313 15.39 -27.56 -14.95
CA VAL A 313 15.36 -28.87 -15.58
C VAL A 313 16.80 -29.32 -15.80
N ASN A 314 17.07 -30.61 -15.61
CA ASN A 314 18.42 -31.15 -15.75
C ASN A 314 18.79 -31.29 -17.24
N GLU A 315 19.34 -30.24 -17.83
CA GLU A 315 19.65 -30.13 -19.26
C GLU A 315 21.16 -30.22 -19.55
N PHE A 316 22.01 -29.83 -18.60
CA PHE A 316 23.45 -29.83 -18.76
C PHE A 316 24.08 -31.03 -18.05
N PRO A 317 25.01 -31.76 -18.69
CA PRO A 317 25.76 -32.80 -18.00
C PRO A 317 26.87 -32.20 -17.12
N PRO A 318 27.23 -32.85 -16.00
CA PRO A 318 28.33 -32.39 -15.17
C PRO A 318 29.68 -32.58 -15.86
N GLU A 319 30.61 -31.64 -15.69
CA GLU A 319 31.94 -31.66 -16.30
C GLU A 319 33.05 -31.56 -15.24
N ILE A 320 34.25 -32.11 -15.54
CA ILE A 320 35.43 -31.93 -14.67
C ILE A 320 35.72 -30.44 -14.49
N SER A 321 35.80 -29.99 -13.24
CA SER A 321 36.35 -28.67 -12.91
C SER A 321 37.86 -28.71 -13.12
N VAL A 322 38.39 -27.80 -13.96
CA VAL A 322 39.82 -27.65 -14.29
C VAL A 322 40.76 -27.88 -13.08
N PRO A 323 41.92 -28.55 -13.27
CA PRO A 323 42.62 -28.79 -14.54
C PRO A 323 42.42 -30.18 -15.19
N TYR A 324 42.45 -30.22 -16.53
CA TYR A 324 42.41 -31.44 -17.36
C TYR A 324 43.78 -32.09 -17.60
N GLU A 325 44.84 -31.50 -17.05
CA GLU A 325 46.20 -32.01 -17.19
C GLU A 325 46.79 -32.34 -15.83
N THR A 326 47.49 -33.46 -15.75
CA THR A 326 48.24 -33.88 -14.57
C THR A 326 49.51 -34.62 -14.97
N ALA A 327 50.36 -34.92 -14.00
CA ALA A 327 51.62 -35.61 -14.22
C ALA A 327 51.72 -36.87 -13.35
N VAL A 328 52.35 -37.90 -13.90
CA VAL A 328 52.71 -39.12 -13.18
C VAL A 328 54.22 -39.29 -13.18
N CYS A 329 54.76 -39.65 -12.02
CA CYS A 329 56.18 -39.92 -11.89
C CYS A 329 56.57 -41.29 -12.48
N GLU A 330 57.73 -41.38 -13.12
CA GLU A 330 58.25 -42.67 -13.65
C GLU A 330 58.41 -43.74 -12.55
N ASN A 331 58.71 -43.32 -11.33
CA ASN A 331 58.81 -44.18 -10.14
C ASN A 331 57.48 -44.40 -9.41
N ALA A 332 56.34 -44.01 -10.00
CA ALA A 332 55.03 -44.17 -9.40
C ALA A 332 54.71 -45.66 -9.13
N LYS A 333 54.13 -45.89 -7.95
CA LYS A 333 53.74 -47.21 -7.45
C LYS A 333 52.24 -47.42 -7.65
N PRO A 334 51.78 -48.65 -7.90
CA PRO A 334 50.35 -48.95 -7.97
C PRO A 334 49.62 -48.47 -6.70
N GLY A 335 48.42 -47.90 -6.87
CA GLY A 335 47.59 -47.38 -5.79
C GLY A 335 47.84 -45.91 -5.40
N GLN A 336 48.77 -45.21 -6.05
CA GLN A 336 49.01 -43.78 -5.81
C GLN A 336 47.95 -42.91 -6.51
N ILE A 337 47.40 -41.94 -5.76
CA ILE A 337 46.53 -40.90 -6.31
C ILE A 337 47.41 -39.76 -6.84
N ILE A 338 47.33 -39.48 -8.14
CA ILE A 338 48.15 -38.47 -8.82
C ILE A 338 47.41 -37.13 -8.98
N GLN A 339 46.08 -37.15 -8.97
CA GLN A 339 45.24 -35.96 -9.06
C GLN A 339 43.91 -36.22 -8.36
N ILE A 340 43.36 -35.19 -7.71
CA ILE A 340 41.96 -35.16 -7.29
C ILE A 340 41.24 -34.21 -8.23
N VAL A 341 40.15 -34.69 -8.84
CA VAL A 341 39.26 -33.89 -9.68
C VAL A 341 37.92 -33.71 -8.98
N SER A 342 37.28 -32.57 -9.23
CA SER A 342 35.89 -32.32 -8.90
C SER A 342 35.07 -32.19 -10.18
N ALA A 343 33.75 -32.30 -10.06
CA ALA A 343 32.84 -31.99 -11.15
C ALA A 343 31.99 -30.76 -10.81
N ALA A 344 31.60 -30.01 -11.84
CA ALA A 344 30.68 -28.89 -11.77
C ALA A 344 29.60 -29.07 -12.84
N ASP A 345 28.39 -28.67 -12.51
CA ASP A 345 27.24 -28.70 -13.40
C ASP A 345 26.75 -27.26 -13.63
N ARG A 346 26.16 -27.00 -14.80
CA ARG A 346 25.61 -25.69 -15.15
C ARG A 346 24.18 -25.51 -14.64
N ASP A 347 23.45 -26.60 -14.45
CA ASP A 347 22.10 -26.60 -13.89
C ASP A 347 22.11 -26.07 -12.44
N LEU A 348 20.96 -25.63 -11.91
CA LEU A 348 20.84 -25.31 -10.50
C LEU A 348 21.10 -26.56 -9.68
N SER A 349 22.22 -26.63 -8.97
CA SER A 349 22.50 -27.78 -8.12
C SER A 349 21.34 -28.04 -7.14
N PRO A 350 20.59 -29.15 -7.28
CA PRO A 350 19.57 -29.51 -6.30
C PRO A 350 20.26 -29.74 -4.95
N ALA A 351 19.55 -29.49 -3.85
CA ALA A 351 20.10 -29.72 -2.52
C ALA A 351 20.54 -31.19 -2.38
N GLY A 352 21.85 -31.45 -2.39
CA GLY A 352 22.44 -32.79 -2.29
C GLY A 352 22.76 -33.47 -3.63
N GLN A 353 22.90 -32.75 -4.74
CA GLN A 353 23.37 -33.31 -6.02
C GLN A 353 24.69 -34.07 -5.84
N GLN A 354 24.73 -35.31 -6.32
CA GLN A 354 25.91 -36.18 -6.28
C GLN A 354 26.36 -36.53 -7.68
N PHE A 355 27.66 -36.39 -7.92
CA PHE A 355 28.29 -36.86 -9.15
C PHE A 355 28.95 -38.21 -8.93
N SER A 356 28.78 -39.11 -9.90
CA SER A 356 29.48 -40.38 -9.94
C SER A 356 30.58 -40.35 -10.99
N PHE A 357 31.75 -40.91 -10.65
CA PHE A 357 32.92 -40.88 -11.52
C PHE A 357 33.34 -42.30 -11.89
N LYS A 358 33.46 -42.57 -13.19
CA LYS A 358 33.91 -43.86 -13.73
C LYS A 358 34.82 -43.69 -14.94
N LEU A 359 35.53 -44.76 -15.30
CA LEU A 359 36.23 -44.81 -16.58
C LEU A 359 35.25 -45.12 -17.71
N SER A 360 35.56 -44.62 -18.91
CA SER A 360 34.82 -45.07 -20.09
C SER A 360 34.94 -46.59 -20.28
N PRO A 361 33.92 -47.28 -20.81
CA PRO A 361 33.96 -48.72 -21.03
C PRO A 361 35.15 -49.17 -21.87
N GLU A 362 35.58 -48.38 -22.87
CA GLU A 362 36.74 -48.71 -23.70
C GLU A 362 38.06 -48.61 -22.92
N ALA A 363 38.21 -47.59 -22.07
CA ALA A 363 39.42 -47.39 -21.26
C ALA A 363 39.53 -48.32 -20.05
N ALA A 364 38.44 -49.01 -19.69
CA ALA A 364 38.40 -49.96 -18.58
C ALA A 364 39.11 -51.30 -18.89
N ILE A 365 39.51 -51.56 -20.15
CA ILE A 365 40.19 -52.79 -20.56
C ILE A 365 41.70 -52.67 -20.29
N LYS A 366 42.20 -53.31 -19.22
CA LYS A 366 43.62 -53.24 -18.75
C LYS A 366 44.12 -51.80 -18.55
N PRO A 367 43.50 -51.04 -17.63
CA PRO A 367 43.78 -49.62 -17.48
C PRO A 367 45.18 -49.36 -16.89
N ASN A 368 45.89 -48.37 -17.44
CA ASN A 368 47.11 -47.84 -16.80
C ASN A 368 46.77 -46.98 -15.56
N PHE A 369 45.57 -46.38 -15.53
CA PHE A 369 45.05 -45.54 -14.44
C PHE A 369 43.58 -45.87 -14.20
N THR A 370 43.10 -45.78 -12.96
CA THR A 370 41.68 -45.87 -12.62
C THR A 370 41.17 -44.62 -11.94
N VAL A 371 39.86 -44.47 -11.94
CA VAL A 371 39.15 -43.41 -11.24
C VAL A 371 38.60 -43.99 -9.94
N ARG A 372 38.94 -43.37 -8.81
CA ARG A 372 38.43 -43.71 -7.49
C ARG A 372 37.46 -42.62 -7.04
N ASP A 373 36.18 -42.92 -7.09
CA ASP A 373 35.13 -42.02 -6.61
C ASP A 373 35.13 -41.95 -5.06
N PHE A 374 35.21 -40.74 -4.52
CA PHE A 374 35.18 -40.49 -3.07
C PHE A 374 33.77 -40.23 -2.52
N ARG A 375 32.74 -40.20 -3.37
CA ARG A 375 31.32 -39.96 -3.03
C ARG A 375 31.06 -38.63 -2.34
N ASN A 376 31.89 -37.64 -2.63
CA ASN A 376 31.78 -36.27 -2.14
C ASN A 376 31.97 -35.25 -3.27
N ASN A 377 31.51 -35.61 -4.48
CA ASN A 377 31.68 -34.84 -5.73
C ASN A 377 33.15 -34.65 -6.14
N THR A 378 34.04 -35.51 -5.63
CA THR A 378 35.44 -35.57 -6.06
C THR A 378 35.87 -37.01 -6.32
N ALA A 379 36.85 -37.17 -7.21
CA ALA A 379 37.44 -38.46 -7.53
C ALA A 379 38.97 -38.36 -7.65
N GLY A 380 39.65 -39.41 -7.22
CA GLY A 380 41.09 -39.55 -7.35
C GLY A 380 41.48 -40.33 -8.60
N ILE A 381 42.44 -39.81 -9.37
CA ILE A 381 43.08 -40.55 -10.46
C ILE A 381 44.19 -41.42 -9.86
N GLU A 382 44.05 -42.73 -9.98
CA GLU A 382 44.88 -43.73 -9.30
C GLU A 382 45.72 -44.55 -10.29
N THR A 383 47.02 -44.68 -10.06
CA THR A 383 47.91 -45.52 -10.88
C THR A 383 47.63 -47.01 -10.67
N ARG A 384 47.58 -47.82 -11.74
CA ARG A 384 47.34 -49.27 -11.66
C ARG A 384 48.55 -50.16 -11.87
N ARG A 385 49.62 -49.62 -12.44
CA ARG A 385 50.85 -50.36 -12.76
C ARG A 385 52.06 -49.59 -12.28
N ASN A 386 53.21 -50.23 -12.38
CA ASN A 386 54.52 -49.62 -12.23
C ASN A 386 55.18 -49.44 -13.62
N GLY A 387 56.37 -48.83 -13.61
CA GLY A 387 57.21 -48.73 -14.79
C GLY A 387 56.65 -47.79 -15.85
N TYR A 388 56.07 -46.67 -15.45
CA TYR A 388 55.78 -45.58 -16.37
C TYR A 388 57.13 -45.06 -16.89
N SER A 389 57.27 -45.00 -18.22
CA SER A 389 58.53 -44.60 -18.85
C SER A 389 58.23 -43.60 -19.95
N ARG A 390 58.76 -42.39 -19.80
CA ARG A 390 58.60 -41.32 -20.79
C ARG A 390 59.18 -41.69 -22.16
N ARG A 391 60.09 -42.67 -22.22
CA ARG A 391 60.67 -43.21 -23.48
C ARG A 391 59.73 -44.18 -24.20
N GLN A 392 58.82 -44.84 -23.47
CA GLN A 392 57.84 -45.76 -24.04
C GLN A 392 56.56 -45.03 -24.41
N GLN A 393 56.07 -44.19 -23.49
CA GLN A 393 54.85 -43.42 -23.68
C GLN A 393 54.92 -42.16 -22.81
N GLU A 394 54.94 -41.00 -23.45
CA GLU A 394 55.03 -39.69 -22.78
C GLU A 394 53.68 -39.21 -22.25
N LEU A 395 52.60 -39.46 -23.01
CA LEU A 395 51.25 -39.00 -22.71
C LEU A 395 50.28 -40.17 -22.63
N TYR A 396 49.40 -40.11 -21.64
CA TYR A 396 48.22 -40.96 -21.51
C TYR A 396 46.97 -40.09 -21.54
N PHE A 397 45.94 -40.58 -22.21
CA PHE A 397 44.63 -39.96 -22.27
C PHE A 397 43.66 -40.83 -21.47
N LEU A 398 43.06 -40.25 -20.44
CA LEU A 398 42.16 -40.95 -19.53
C LEU A 398 40.74 -40.38 -19.68
N PRO A 399 39.84 -41.07 -20.41
CA PRO A 399 38.45 -40.64 -20.51
C PRO A 399 37.72 -40.99 -19.20
N VAL A 400 37.33 -39.96 -18.48
CA VAL A 400 36.55 -40.01 -17.24
C VAL A 400 35.11 -39.66 -17.57
N VAL A 401 34.21 -40.59 -17.30
CA VAL A 401 32.75 -40.39 -17.41
C VAL A 401 32.24 -39.87 -16.08
N ILE A 402 31.51 -38.76 -16.12
CA ILE A 402 30.82 -38.18 -14.97
C ILE A 402 29.33 -38.28 -15.24
N GLU A 403 28.57 -38.76 -14.26
CA GLU A 403 27.11 -38.79 -14.30
C GLU A 403 26.54 -38.05 -13.10
N ASP A 404 25.50 -37.26 -13.32
CA ASP A 404 24.74 -36.67 -12.23
C ASP A 404 23.78 -37.68 -11.56
N SER A 405 23.13 -37.24 -10.49
CA SER A 405 22.08 -37.98 -9.78
C SER A 405 20.67 -37.47 -10.09
N SER A 406 20.53 -36.53 -11.02
CA SER A 406 19.29 -35.82 -11.33
C SER A 406 18.48 -36.60 -12.39
N TYR A 407 17.21 -36.25 -12.58
CA TYR A 407 16.39 -36.85 -13.63
C TYR A 407 16.00 -35.81 -14.69
N PRO A 408 16.14 -36.11 -15.99
CA PRO A 408 16.81 -37.29 -16.54
C PRO A 408 18.31 -37.26 -16.23
N VAL A 409 18.92 -38.44 -16.00
CA VAL A 409 20.37 -38.51 -15.70
C VAL A 409 21.16 -38.05 -16.92
N GLN A 410 22.01 -37.04 -16.75
CA GLN A 410 22.94 -36.59 -17.77
C GLN A 410 24.36 -37.09 -17.49
N SER A 411 25.13 -37.27 -18.56
CA SER A 411 26.49 -37.78 -18.48
C SER A 411 27.42 -37.08 -19.46
N SER A 412 28.63 -36.75 -19.03
CA SER A 412 29.70 -36.26 -19.90
C SER A 412 30.91 -37.19 -19.85
N THR A 413 31.77 -37.13 -20.88
CA THR A 413 33.06 -37.81 -20.88
C THR A 413 34.17 -36.79 -21.10
N ASN A 414 34.93 -36.48 -20.05
CA ASN A 414 36.08 -35.60 -20.12
C ASN A 414 37.37 -36.42 -20.23
N THR A 415 38.25 -36.07 -21.17
CA THR A 415 39.55 -36.73 -21.32
C THR A 415 40.63 -35.96 -20.57
N MET A 416 41.19 -36.58 -19.53
CA MET A 416 42.36 -36.04 -18.83
C MET A 416 43.66 -36.44 -19.52
N THR A 417 44.59 -35.49 -19.63
CA THR A 417 45.93 -35.73 -20.15
C THR A 417 46.89 -35.95 -18.99
N ILE A 418 47.53 -37.13 -18.95
CA ILE A 418 48.50 -37.50 -17.93
C ILE A 418 49.88 -37.57 -18.59
N ARG A 419 50.79 -36.69 -18.16
CA ARG A 419 52.16 -36.62 -18.67
C ARG A 419 53.11 -37.40 -17.77
N VAL A 420 53.97 -38.23 -18.36
CA VAL A 420 55.01 -38.95 -17.61
C VAL A 420 56.21 -38.05 -17.37
N CYS A 421 56.54 -37.80 -16.11
CA CYS A 421 57.66 -36.95 -15.72
C CYS A 421 58.68 -37.70 -14.86
N ARG A 422 59.94 -37.27 -14.92
CA ARG A 422 60.97 -37.70 -13.98
C ARG A 422 60.75 -36.97 -12.67
N CYS A 423 60.79 -37.71 -11.57
CA CYS A 423 60.61 -37.17 -10.22
C CYS A 423 61.75 -37.59 -9.29
N ASP A 424 61.91 -36.85 -8.19
CA ASP A 424 62.80 -37.20 -7.09
C ASP A 424 62.17 -38.32 -6.24
N SER A 425 62.93 -38.83 -5.27
CA SER A 425 62.55 -39.89 -4.33
C SER A 425 61.35 -39.54 -3.43
N ASP A 426 61.09 -38.24 -3.24
CA ASP A 426 59.94 -37.71 -2.50
C ASP A 426 58.69 -37.51 -3.37
N GLY A 427 58.77 -37.77 -4.67
CA GLY A 427 57.68 -37.60 -5.64
C GLY A 427 57.57 -36.20 -6.24
N THR A 428 58.49 -35.29 -5.93
CA THR A 428 58.53 -33.96 -6.58
C THR A 428 58.95 -34.08 -8.05
N ILE A 429 58.27 -33.34 -8.93
CA ILE A 429 58.53 -33.38 -10.38
C ILE A 429 59.81 -32.62 -10.70
N LEU A 430 60.78 -33.30 -11.33
CA LEU A 430 62.07 -32.72 -11.74
C LEU A 430 62.07 -32.27 -13.20
N SER A 431 61.58 -33.11 -14.12
CA SER A 431 61.54 -32.77 -15.56
C SER A 431 60.49 -33.59 -16.30
N CYS A 432 59.68 -32.89 -17.09
CA CYS A 432 58.65 -33.47 -17.95
C CYS A 432 59.03 -33.47 -19.44
N ASN A 433 60.19 -32.92 -19.80
CA ASN A 433 60.66 -32.82 -21.19
C ASN A 433 61.55 -34.01 -21.55
N VAL A 434 61.43 -34.50 -22.78
CA VAL A 434 62.40 -35.45 -23.35
C VAL A 434 63.67 -34.66 -23.69
N GLU A 435 64.73 -34.82 -22.88
CA GLU A 435 66.05 -34.34 -23.27
C GLU A 435 66.47 -35.03 -24.58
N ALA A 436 66.57 -34.27 -25.66
CA ALA A 436 67.15 -34.75 -26.91
C ALA A 436 68.63 -35.07 -26.65
N ILE A 437 68.97 -36.36 -26.68
CA ILE A 437 70.36 -36.80 -26.63
C ILE A 437 70.98 -36.48 -27.99
N PHE A 438 71.60 -35.31 -28.12
CA PHE A 438 72.53 -35.05 -29.22
C PHE A 438 73.79 -35.91 -28.96
N LEU A 439 73.96 -36.99 -29.72
CA LEU A 439 75.25 -37.67 -29.82
C LEU A 439 76.21 -36.73 -30.57
N PRO A 440 77.34 -36.31 -29.98
CA PRO A 440 78.31 -35.51 -30.71
C PRO A 440 79.07 -36.44 -31.66
N VAL A 441 78.65 -36.51 -32.92
CA VAL A 441 79.57 -36.89 -34.01
C VAL A 441 80.47 -35.69 -34.26
N GLY A 442 81.48 -35.53 -33.39
CA GLY A 442 82.54 -34.56 -33.61
C GLY A 442 83.42 -35.03 -34.76
N LEU A 443 83.52 -34.21 -35.82
CA LEU A 443 84.64 -34.33 -36.76
C LEU A 443 85.95 -34.26 -35.94
N SER A 444 86.83 -35.24 -36.12
CA SER A 444 88.19 -35.19 -35.56
C SER A 444 88.86 -33.87 -35.92
N THR A 445 89.63 -33.29 -34.99
CA THR A 445 90.44 -32.08 -35.23
C THR A 445 91.34 -32.23 -36.47
N GLY A 446 91.78 -33.46 -36.79
CA GLY A 446 92.51 -33.75 -38.03
C GLY A 446 91.68 -33.54 -39.31
N ALA A 447 90.38 -33.83 -39.28
CA ALA A 447 89.47 -33.60 -40.41
C ALA A 447 89.19 -32.10 -40.62
N LEU A 448 89.06 -31.34 -39.52
CA LEU A 448 88.93 -29.88 -39.56
C LEU A 448 90.18 -29.19 -40.13
N ILE A 449 91.37 -29.65 -39.73
CA ILE A 449 92.65 -29.17 -40.26
C ILE A 449 92.78 -29.50 -41.75
N ALA A 450 92.40 -30.71 -42.18
CA ALA A 450 92.44 -31.10 -43.59
C ALA A 450 91.49 -30.25 -44.46
N ILE A 451 90.28 -29.97 -43.96
CA ILE A 451 89.31 -29.10 -44.66
C ILE A 451 89.84 -27.66 -44.76
N LEU A 452 90.40 -27.11 -43.68
CA LEU A 452 91.02 -25.78 -43.69
C LEU A 452 92.22 -25.69 -44.64
N LEU A 453 93.09 -26.71 -44.66
CA LEU A 453 94.21 -26.79 -45.62
C LEU A 453 93.72 -26.86 -47.06
N CYS A 454 92.69 -27.67 -47.35
CA CYS A 454 92.08 -27.71 -48.68
C CYS A 454 91.52 -26.35 -49.10
N ILE A 455 90.84 -25.62 -48.19
CA ILE A 455 90.28 -24.30 -48.48
C ILE A 455 91.40 -23.26 -48.73
N VAL A 456 92.49 -23.27 -47.95
CA VAL A 456 93.62 -22.37 -48.16
C VAL A 456 94.34 -22.66 -49.48
N ILE A 457 94.52 -23.94 -49.84
CA ILE A 457 95.10 -24.32 -51.13
C ILE A 457 94.19 -23.88 -52.28
N LEU A 458 92.87 -24.09 -52.17
CA LEU A 458 91.91 -23.70 -53.20
C LEU A 458 91.77 -22.18 -53.36
N LEU A 459 91.91 -21.40 -52.28
CA LEU A 459 91.86 -19.93 -52.33
C LEU A 459 93.20 -19.30 -52.73
N GLY A 460 94.34 -19.97 -52.45
CA GLY A 460 95.67 -19.49 -52.82
C GLY A 460 96.00 -19.59 -54.32
N TRP A 461 95.22 -20.34 -55.10
CA TRP A 461 95.40 -20.45 -56.56
C TRP A 461 94.63 -19.40 -57.37
N PHE A 462 93.84 -18.53 -56.72
CA PHE A 462 93.05 -17.49 -57.40
C PHE A 462 93.67 -16.08 -57.38
N GLN A 463 94.92 -15.94 -56.93
CA GLN A 463 95.70 -14.71 -57.06
C GLN A 463 97.14 -15.04 -57.50
N TYR A 464 97.33 -15.28 -58.79
CA TYR A 464 98.37 -14.70 -59.68
C TYR A 464 98.34 -15.35 -61.05
#